data_AF-A0A3D0CUP3-F1
#
_entry.id   AF-A0A3D0CUP3-F1
#
_cell.length_a   1.000
_cell.length_b   1.000
_cell.length_c   1.000
_cell.angle_alpha   90.00
_cell.angle_beta   90.00
_cell.angle_gamma   90.00
#
_symmetry.space_group_name_H-M   'P 1'
#
loop_
_entity.id
_entity.type
_entity.pdbx_description
1 polymer ?
#
loop_
_entity_poly.entity_id
_entity_poly.type
_entity_poly.pdbx_seq_one_letter_code
_entity_poly.pdbx_strand_id
1 'polypeptide(L)'
;MDAIVLQPASTRLVRELVAQVARELDWPVDWLNDGAKGFIMGVSDGGVIYAAPGIVVRRPVPAQMLAMKLAAWRDDVDIRDALRLLRELIGDCSDNQEVCWAMVEPYVVSSQALKARYAFLDLWESIYDND
;
A
#
# COMPACT_ATOMS: atom_id res chain seq x y z
N MET A 1 -6.28 -5.20 9.75
CA MET A 1 -6.11 -3.77 9.38
C MET A 1 -4.63 -3.46 9.41
N ASP A 2 -4.11 -2.72 8.43
CA ASP A 2 -2.70 -2.31 8.42
C ASP A 2 -2.49 -1.08 9.31
N ALA A 3 -1.43 -1.07 10.10
CA ALA A 3 -1.15 0.00 11.04
C ALA A 3 0.33 0.35 11.13
N ILE A 4 0.58 1.63 11.39
CA ILE A 4 1.90 2.15 11.72
C ILE A 4 1.84 2.76 13.10
N VAL A 5 2.74 2.32 13.97
CA VAL A 5 2.87 2.82 15.32
C VAL A 5 3.73 4.08 15.29
N LEU A 6 3.11 5.24 15.44
CA LEU A 6 3.82 6.53 15.52
C LEU A 6 4.24 6.83 16.97
N GLN A 7 3.37 6.52 17.92
CA GLN A 7 3.58 6.68 19.36
C GLN A 7 2.74 5.64 20.13
N PRO A 8 3.14 5.27 21.37
CA PRO A 8 4.43 5.57 22.00
C PRO A 8 5.59 4.82 21.31
N ALA A 9 6.83 5.29 21.50
CA ALA A 9 8.01 4.64 20.92
C ALA A 9 8.21 3.19 21.39
N SER A 10 7.63 2.82 22.54
CA SER A 10 7.66 1.46 23.06
C SER A 10 6.79 0.52 22.22
N THR A 11 7.40 -0.09 21.20
CA THR A 11 6.76 -1.13 20.38
C THR A 11 6.24 -2.31 21.21
N ARG A 12 6.93 -2.64 22.33
CA ARG A 12 6.51 -3.69 23.26
C ARG A 12 5.16 -3.37 23.88
N LEU A 13 5.00 -2.15 24.42
CA LEU A 13 3.76 -1.72 25.05
C LEU A 13 2.59 -1.76 24.05
N VAL A 14 2.83 -1.29 22.81
CA VAL A 14 1.78 -1.31 21.79
C VAL A 14 1.36 -2.74 21.46
N ARG A 15 2.31 -3.67 21.31
CA ARG A 15 1.98 -5.09 21.08
C ARG A 15 1.20 -5.72 22.24
N GLU A 16 1.52 -5.35 23.47
CA GLU A 16 0.78 -5.81 24.66
C GLU A 16 -0.68 -5.30 24.66
N LEU A 17 -0.88 -4.02 24.34
CA LEU A 17 -2.22 -3.42 24.22
C LEU A 17 -3.02 -4.03 23.06
N VAL A 18 -2.39 -4.24 21.90
CA VAL A 18 -3.02 -4.90 20.74
C VAL A 18 -3.46 -6.32 21.07
N ALA A 19 -2.63 -7.07 21.80
CA ALA A 19 -2.97 -8.41 22.26
C ALA A 19 -4.08 -8.41 23.32
N GLN A 20 -4.14 -7.37 24.17
CA GLN A 20 -5.24 -7.20 25.13
C GLN A 20 -6.57 -6.98 24.42
N VAL A 21 -6.63 -6.05 23.45
CA VAL A 21 -7.83 -5.81 22.64
C VAL A 21 -8.29 -7.09 21.93
N ALA A 22 -7.34 -7.86 21.37
CA ALA A 22 -7.65 -9.13 20.73
C ALA A 22 -8.38 -10.11 21.67
N ARG A 23 -7.90 -10.23 22.92
CA ARG A 23 -8.52 -11.11 23.93
C ARG A 23 -9.88 -10.62 24.37
N GLU A 24 -10.04 -9.31 24.57
CA GLU A 24 -11.30 -8.72 25.04
C GLU A 24 -12.44 -8.82 24.01
N LEU A 25 -12.09 -8.81 22.72
CA LEU A 25 -13.04 -8.85 21.61
C LEU A 25 -13.13 -10.22 20.92
N ASP A 26 -12.40 -11.23 21.42
CA ASP A 26 -12.29 -12.56 20.81
C ASP A 26 -11.84 -12.50 19.33
N TRP A 27 -10.84 -11.67 19.06
CA TRP A 27 -10.26 -11.48 17.72
C TRP A 27 -8.98 -12.31 17.53
N PRO A 28 -8.63 -12.64 16.27
CA PRO A 28 -7.34 -13.26 15.94
C PRO A 28 -6.16 -12.44 16.46
N VAL A 29 -5.08 -13.11 16.86
CA VAL A 29 -3.88 -12.45 17.44
C VAL A 29 -3.21 -11.48 16.46
N ASP A 30 -3.41 -11.68 15.16
CA ASP A 30 -2.87 -10.91 14.05
C ASP A 30 -3.88 -9.92 13.43
N TRP A 31 -4.96 -9.59 14.15
CA TRP A 31 -5.99 -8.65 13.66
C TRP A 31 -5.44 -7.28 13.24
N LEU A 32 -4.35 -6.83 13.87
CA LEU A 32 -3.61 -5.63 13.54
C LEU A 32 -2.28 -6.00 12.88
N ASN A 33 -2.17 -5.73 11.58
CA ASN A 33 -0.97 -5.98 10.80
C ASN A 33 -0.04 -4.76 10.85
N ASP A 34 1.09 -4.87 11.54
CA ASP A 34 2.15 -3.85 11.53
C ASP A 34 3.25 -4.14 10.49
N GLY A 35 3.11 -5.21 9.70
CA GLY A 35 4.06 -5.60 8.65
C GLY A 35 4.06 -4.65 7.45
N ALA A 36 2.96 -3.92 7.23
CA ALA A 36 2.85 -2.95 6.14
C ALA A 36 3.82 -1.77 6.25
N LYS A 37 4.37 -1.49 7.45
CA LYS A 37 5.27 -0.35 7.70
C LYS A 37 6.49 -0.29 6.77
N GLY A 38 6.98 -1.43 6.29
CA GLY A 38 8.11 -1.49 5.35
C GLY A 38 7.79 -1.00 3.94
N PHE A 39 6.51 -0.87 3.60
CA PHE A 39 6.01 -0.45 2.29
C PHE A 39 5.37 0.95 2.34
N ILE A 40 5.31 1.55 3.53
CA ILE A 40 4.74 2.89 3.70
C ILE A 40 5.86 3.91 3.80
N MET A 41 6.08 4.64 2.71
CA MET A 41 7.06 5.71 2.63
C MET A 41 6.45 6.99 3.18
N GLY A 42 6.80 7.33 4.42
CA GLY A 42 6.31 8.52 5.13
C GLY A 42 4.85 8.41 5.59
N VAL A 43 4.36 9.45 6.27
CA VAL A 43 2.93 9.56 6.57
C VAL A 43 2.23 9.86 5.26
N SER A 44 1.29 9.00 4.84
CA SER A 44 0.66 9.21 3.55
C SER A 44 -0.13 10.52 3.51
N ASP A 45 0.06 11.27 2.43
CA ASP A 45 -0.71 12.46 2.07
C ASP A 45 -2.12 12.13 1.56
N GLY A 46 -2.47 10.84 1.48
CA GLY A 46 -3.82 10.46 1.14
C GLY A 46 -4.84 10.85 2.23
N GLY A 47 -6.11 10.90 1.82
CA GLY A 47 -7.20 11.41 2.64
C GLY A 47 -7.38 10.66 3.97
N VAL A 48 -7.73 11.42 5.01
CA VAL A 48 -8.21 10.86 6.28
C VAL A 48 -9.60 10.27 6.05
N ILE A 49 -9.74 8.97 6.32
CA ILE A 49 -11.01 8.26 6.20
C ILE A 49 -11.72 8.11 7.55
N TYR A 50 -10.96 8.17 8.65
CA TYR A 50 -11.49 8.13 10.00
C TYR A 50 -10.54 8.82 10.97
N ALA A 51 -11.08 9.53 11.96
CA ALA A 51 -10.31 10.14 13.03
C ALA A 51 -11.08 10.06 14.36
N ALA A 52 -10.37 9.70 15.42
CA ALA A 52 -10.83 9.67 16.79
C ALA A 52 -9.66 10.04 17.73
N PRO A 53 -9.89 10.33 19.02
CA PRO A 53 -8.81 10.58 19.96
C PRO A 53 -7.78 9.44 19.95
N GLY A 54 -6.55 9.75 19.56
CA GLY A 54 -5.44 8.79 19.50
C GLY A 54 -5.39 7.87 18.26
N ILE A 55 -6.36 7.94 17.34
CA ILE A 55 -6.39 7.11 16.12
C ILE A 55 -6.72 7.97 14.91
N VAL A 56 -5.88 7.88 13.88
CA VAL A 56 -6.14 8.46 12.56
C VAL A 56 -5.96 7.36 11.52
N VAL A 57 -6.98 7.16 10.68
CA VAL A 57 -6.92 6.22 9.57
C VAL A 57 -6.85 7.02 8.28
N ARG A 58 -5.81 6.75 7.50
CA ARG A 58 -5.55 7.37 6.21
C ARG A 58 -5.51 6.29 5.13
N ARG A 59 -5.97 6.64 3.94
CA ARG A 59 -5.68 5.84 2.74
C ARG A 59 -4.32 6.27 2.17
N PRO A 60 -3.46 5.34 1.70
CA PRO A 60 -2.32 5.74 0.91
C PRO A 60 -2.74 6.41 -0.41
N VAL A 61 -1.86 7.20 -1.03
CA VAL A 61 -2.11 7.73 -2.38
C VAL A 61 -2.11 6.58 -3.40
N PRO A 62 -2.84 6.67 -4.53
CA PRO A 62 -2.95 5.58 -5.51
C PRO A 62 -1.60 5.06 -6.00
N ALA A 63 -0.63 5.95 -6.24
CA ALA A 63 0.74 5.57 -6.65
C ALA A 63 1.44 4.67 -5.62
N GLN A 64 1.29 4.98 -4.34
CA GLN A 64 1.86 4.19 -3.26
C GLN A 64 1.15 2.84 -3.10
N MET A 65 -0.18 2.80 -3.25
CA MET A 65 -0.93 1.53 -3.27
C MET A 65 -0.53 0.67 -4.46
N LEU A 66 -0.29 1.27 -5.62
CA LEU A 66 0.18 0.55 -6.81
C LEU A 66 1.57 -0.04 -6.56
N ALA A 67 2.51 0.74 -6.02
CA ALA A 67 3.83 0.22 -5.64
C ALA A 67 3.76 -0.98 -4.69
N MET A 68 2.84 -0.95 -3.71
CA MET A 68 2.59 -2.08 -2.80
C MET A 68 2.11 -3.32 -3.56
N LYS A 69 1.18 -3.17 -4.50
CA LYS A 69 0.67 -4.29 -5.30
C LYS A 69 1.70 -4.86 -6.26
N LEU A 70 2.52 -4.01 -6.89
CA LEU A 70 3.64 -4.43 -7.73
C LEU A 70 4.71 -5.21 -6.94
N ALA A 71 4.96 -4.83 -5.68
CA ALA A 71 5.82 -5.62 -4.79
C ALA A 71 5.18 -6.96 -4.40
N ALA A 72 3.86 -6.99 -4.19
CA ALA A 72 3.10 -8.19 -3.85
C ALA A 72 2.79 -9.12 -5.04
N TRP A 73 3.11 -8.71 -6.27
CA TRP A 73 2.79 -9.39 -7.54
C TRP A 73 2.97 -10.92 -7.49
N ARG A 74 1.85 -11.66 -7.42
CA ARG A 74 1.85 -13.13 -7.24
C ARG A 74 0.60 -13.85 -7.79
N ASP A 75 -0.58 -13.23 -7.74
CA ASP A 75 -1.85 -13.85 -8.11
C ASP A 75 -2.77 -12.88 -8.85
N ASP A 76 -3.85 -13.41 -9.45
CA ASP A 76 -4.80 -12.64 -10.24
C ASP A 76 -5.53 -11.55 -9.44
N VAL A 77 -5.64 -11.71 -8.11
CA VAL A 77 -6.28 -10.68 -7.26
C VAL A 77 -5.35 -9.48 -7.18
N ASP A 78 -4.06 -9.70 -6.88
CA ASP A 78 -3.05 -8.65 -6.84
C ASP A 78 -2.88 -7.96 -8.21
N ILE A 79 -2.95 -8.71 -9.30
CA ILE A 79 -2.89 -8.18 -10.68
C ILE A 79 -4.10 -7.29 -10.97
N ARG A 80 -5.33 -7.75 -10.69
CA ARG A 80 -6.55 -6.96 -10.92
C ARG A 80 -6.59 -5.67 -10.09
N ASP A 81 -6.16 -5.74 -8.84
CA ASP A 81 -6.09 -4.57 -7.97
C ASP A 81 -5.07 -3.56 -8.51
N ALA A 82 -3.89 -4.02 -8.95
CA ALA A 82 -2.86 -3.18 -9.55
C ALA A 82 -3.35 -2.53 -10.85
N LEU A 83 -4.03 -3.28 -11.72
CA LEU A 83 -4.62 -2.76 -12.96
C LEU A 83 -5.63 -1.65 -12.68
N ARG A 84 -6.50 -1.84 -11.68
CA ARG A 84 -7.47 -0.82 -11.27
C ARG A 84 -6.77 0.45 -10.77
N LEU A 85 -5.71 0.32 -9.98
CA LEU A 85 -4.92 1.45 -9.48
C LEU A 85 -4.17 2.17 -10.61
N LEU A 86 -3.60 1.42 -11.57
CA LEU A 86 -2.93 2.00 -12.73
C LEU A 86 -3.91 2.83 -13.58
N ARG A 87 -5.12 2.31 -13.82
CA ARG A 87 -6.17 3.07 -14.55
C ARG A 87 -6.58 4.36 -13.84
N GLU A 88 -6.55 4.39 -12.50
CA GLU A 88 -6.80 5.62 -11.74
C GLU A 88 -5.68 6.64 -11.93
N LEU A 89 -4.43 6.20 -12.12
CA LEU A 89 -3.26 7.04 -12.33
C LEU A 89 -3.07 7.50 -13.78
N ILE A 90 -3.55 6.75 -14.78
CA ILE A 90 -3.35 7.07 -16.20
C ILE A 90 -3.88 8.46 -16.55
N GLY A 91 -5.01 8.86 -15.95
CA GLY A 91 -5.57 10.20 -16.13
C GLY A 91 -4.62 11.31 -15.69
N ASP A 92 -3.83 11.08 -14.64
CA ASP A 92 -2.87 12.04 -14.10
C ASP A 92 -1.54 12.04 -14.86
N CYS A 93 -1.16 10.91 -15.48
CA CYS A 93 0.11 10.78 -16.21
C CYS A 93 0.01 11.08 -17.72
N SER A 94 -1.13 11.61 -18.18
CA SER A 94 -1.36 11.96 -19.60
C SER A 94 -1.05 10.81 -20.56
N ASP A 95 -1.38 9.59 -20.17
CA ASP A 95 -1.16 8.37 -20.98
C ASP A 95 0.32 8.07 -21.29
N ASN A 96 1.25 8.58 -20.47
CA ASN A 96 2.69 8.37 -20.67
C ASN A 96 3.25 7.37 -19.64
N GLN A 97 3.77 6.24 -20.13
CA GLN A 97 4.30 5.14 -19.33
C GLN A 97 5.37 5.59 -18.31
N GLU A 98 6.34 6.40 -18.74
CA GLU A 98 7.44 6.81 -17.87
C GLU A 98 7.01 7.88 -16.87
N VAL A 99 6.07 8.75 -17.23
CA VAL A 99 5.47 9.70 -16.27
C VAL A 99 4.69 8.92 -15.20
N CYS A 100 3.89 7.92 -15.60
CA CYS A 100 3.19 7.07 -14.66
C CYS A 100 4.15 6.31 -13.75
N TRP A 101 5.25 5.75 -14.29
CA TRP A 101 6.27 5.09 -13.47
C TRP A 101 6.94 6.05 -12.49
N ALA A 102 7.29 7.26 -12.91
CA ALA A 102 7.92 8.27 -12.04
C ALA A 102 7.05 8.67 -10.85
N MET A 103 5.72 8.54 -10.94
CA MET A 103 4.82 8.74 -9.80
C MET A 103 4.87 7.57 -8.80
N VAL A 104 5.11 6.35 -9.28
CA VAL A 104 5.07 5.10 -8.49
C VAL A 104 6.43 4.79 -7.87
N GLU A 105 7.51 4.99 -8.63
CA GLU A 105 8.89 4.65 -8.26
C GLU A 105 9.33 5.12 -6.87
N PRO A 106 9.01 6.35 -6.41
CA PRO A 106 9.40 6.81 -5.07
C PRO A 106 8.84 5.95 -3.92
N TYR A 107 7.78 5.18 -4.18
CA TYR A 107 7.13 4.31 -3.21
C TYR A 107 7.59 2.85 -3.29
N VAL A 108 8.43 2.51 -4.26
CA VAL A 108 8.91 1.15 -4.47
C VAL A 108 10.06 0.84 -3.52
N VAL A 109 9.90 -0.24 -2.74
CA VAL A 109 10.97 -0.73 -1.86
C VAL A 109 12.13 -1.22 -2.72
N SER A 110 13.35 -0.76 -2.45
CA SER A 110 14.52 -1.00 -3.33
C SER A 110 14.81 -2.48 -3.58
N SER A 111 14.55 -3.36 -2.61
CA SER A 111 14.71 -4.81 -2.78
C SER A 111 13.72 -5.45 -3.75
N GLN A 112 12.63 -4.74 -4.08
CA GLN A 112 11.58 -5.18 -4.99
C GLN A 112 11.56 -4.38 -6.30
N ALA A 113 12.52 -3.46 -6.52
CA ALA A 113 12.49 -2.52 -7.64
C ALA A 113 12.40 -3.21 -9.01
N LEU A 114 13.21 -4.25 -9.23
CA LEU A 114 13.22 -4.98 -10.49
C LEU A 114 11.89 -5.71 -10.74
N LYS A 115 11.37 -6.39 -9.73
CA LYS A 115 10.08 -7.08 -9.77
C LYS A 115 8.96 -6.08 -10.07
N ALA A 116 8.94 -4.96 -9.36
CA ALA A 116 7.92 -3.94 -9.50
C ALA A 116 7.94 -3.29 -10.89
N ARG A 117 9.13 -3.02 -11.44
CA ARG A 117 9.27 -2.48 -12.80
C ARG A 117 8.75 -3.45 -13.86
N TYR A 118 9.09 -4.74 -13.78
CA TYR A 118 8.56 -5.72 -14.73
C TYR A 118 7.05 -5.88 -14.63
N ALA A 119 6.52 -5.98 -13.41
CA ALA A 119 5.06 -6.04 -13.20
C ALA A 119 4.33 -4.80 -13.74
N PHE A 120 4.94 -3.61 -13.60
CA PHE A 120 4.37 -2.39 -14.14
C PHE A 120 4.34 -2.37 -15.67
N LEU A 121 5.42 -2.81 -16.32
CA LEU A 121 5.49 -2.88 -17.78
C LEU A 121 4.46 -3.89 -18.33
N ASP A 122 4.35 -5.05 -17.70
CA ASP A 122 3.35 -6.09 -18.05
C ASP A 122 1.91 -5.56 -17.91
N LEU A 123 1.61 -4.84 -16.82
CA LEU A 123 0.31 -4.15 -16.67
C LEU A 123 0.07 -3.11 -17.76
N TRP A 124 1.09 -2.30 -18.07
CA TRP A 124 0.97 -1.25 -19.06
C TRP A 124 0.66 -1.83 -20.44
N GLU A 125 1.41 -2.83 -20.88
CA GLU A 125 1.17 -3.56 -22.13
C GLU A 125 -0.26 -4.14 -22.17
N SER A 126 -0.72 -4.75 -21.07
CA SER A 126 -2.08 -5.32 -20.99
C SER A 126 -3.23 -4.32 -21.19
N ILE A 127 -2.97 -3.02 -20.98
CA ILE A 127 -3.97 -1.96 -21.19
C ILE A 127 -4.15 -1.65 -22.68
N TYR A 128 -3.07 -1.65 -23.47
CA TYR A 128 -3.10 -1.27 -24.89
C TYR A 128 -3.10 -2.45 -25.86
N ASP A 129 -2.70 -3.65 -25.43
CA ASP A 129 -2.78 -4.87 -26.24
C ASP A 129 -4.22 -5.45 -26.31
N ASN A 130 -5.16 -4.89 -25.55
CA ASN A 130 -6.58 -5.28 -25.57
C ASN A 130 -7.47 -4.33 -26.41
N ASP A 131 -6.89 -3.38 -27.15
CA ASP A 131 -7.56 -2.52 -28.15
C ASP A 131 -7.27 -3.01 -29.58
#